data_AF-A0A7G9GB55-F1
#
_entry.id   AF-A0A7G9GB55-F1
#
_cell.length_a   1.000
_cell.length_b   1.000
_cell.length_c   1.000
_cell.angle_alpha   90.00
_cell.angle_beta   90.00
_cell.angle_gamma   90.00
#
_symmetry.space_group_name_H-M   'P 1'
#
loop_
_entity.id
_entity.type
_entity.pdbx_description
1 polymer ?
#
loop_
_entity_poly.entity_id
_entity_poly.type
_entity_poly.pdbx_seq_one_letter_code
_entity_poly.pdbx_strand_id
1 'polypeptide(L)'
;MQVSKISDTIQEFAGERFYLCGLYFQRKGKRLHREVWKYHRGEIPKGFHVHHKDGDRSNNQIENLLLVEKSEHLSMHMTPEKKERSRKSIYKAIQAAPAWHKSEEGRKWHSMRGKLNRIVAKPRVYHCSFCEKEFSTIYHYGEGRNHFCSNNCKAAYRRRRIKLESNKG
;
A
#
# COMPACT_ATOMS: atom_id res chain seq x y z
N MET A 1 -26.37 21.73 -15.13
CA MET A 1 -27.35 20.66 -14.89
C MET A 1 -27.22 20.23 -13.45
N GLN A 2 -28.31 19.87 -12.76
CA GLN A 2 -28.25 19.46 -11.35
C GLN A 2 -28.74 18.02 -11.20
N VAL A 3 -28.44 17.42 -10.05
CA VAL A 3 -28.96 16.10 -9.70
C VAL A 3 -30.37 16.25 -9.14
N SER A 4 -31.31 15.46 -9.62
CA SER A 4 -32.69 15.43 -9.12
C SER A 4 -32.93 14.17 -8.29
N LYS A 5 -33.42 14.32 -7.05
CA LYS A 5 -33.82 13.19 -6.22
C LYS A 5 -35.23 12.76 -6.61
N ILE A 6 -35.37 11.55 -7.16
CA ILE A 6 -36.66 10.97 -7.54
C ILE A 6 -37.25 10.18 -6.35
N SER A 7 -36.40 9.44 -5.65
CA SER A 7 -36.72 8.74 -4.41
C SER A 7 -35.47 8.58 -3.54
N ASP A 8 -35.58 7.94 -2.38
CA ASP A 8 -34.42 7.60 -1.54
C ASP A 8 -33.45 6.63 -2.21
N THR A 9 -33.90 5.90 -3.23
CA THR A 9 -33.11 4.89 -3.94
C THR A 9 -32.85 5.25 -5.40
N ILE A 10 -33.40 6.36 -5.92
CA ILE A 10 -33.28 6.77 -7.31
C ILE A 10 -32.95 8.27 -7.40
N GLN A 11 -31.87 8.58 -8.13
CA GLN A 11 -31.50 9.95 -8.51
C GLN A 11 -31.35 10.04 -10.02
N GLU A 12 -31.64 11.20 -10.60
CA GLU A 12 -31.54 11.45 -12.03
C GLU A 12 -30.51 12.54 -12.32
N PHE A 13 -29.69 12.33 -13.34
CA PHE A 13 -28.71 13.30 -13.83
C PHE A 13 -28.47 13.07 -15.33
N ALA A 14 -28.47 14.14 -16.13
CA ALA A 14 -28.28 14.06 -17.59
C ALA A 14 -29.29 13.16 -18.32
N GLY A 15 -30.54 13.09 -17.84
CA GLY A 15 -31.57 12.21 -18.38
C GLY A 15 -31.34 10.72 -18.08
N GLU A 16 -30.35 10.38 -17.26
CA GLU A 16 -30.09 9.01 -16.80
C GLU A 16 -30.43 8.84 -15.33
N ARG A 17 -31.09 7.72 -15.00
CA ARG A 17 -31.39 7.32 -13.62
C ARG A 17 -30.29 6.46 -13.04
N PHE A 18 -29.83 6.85 -11.86
CA PHE A 18 -28.87 6.12 -11.03
C PHE A 18 -29.59 5.55 -9.82
N TYR A 19 -29.20 4.33 -9.44
CA TYR A 19 -29.87 3.56 -8.40
C TYR A 19 -28.92 3.33 -7.23
N LEU A 20 -29.43 3.44 -6.01
CA LEU A 20 -28.65 3.13 -4.82
C LEU A 20 -28.29 1.64 -4.80
N CYS A 21 -26.98 1.34 -4.87
CA CYS A 21 -26.47 -0.02 -4.73
C CYS A 21 -25.34 -0.02 -3.70
N GLY A 22 -25.60 -0.57 -2.51
CA GLY A 22 -24.69 -0.47 -1.39
C GLY A 22 -24.60 0.96 -0.88
N LEU A 23 -23.41 1.59 -0.98
CA LEU A 23 -23.17 2.91 -0.41
C LEU A 23 -23.27 4.06 -1.43
N TYR A 24 -23.48 3.78 -2.72
CA TYR A 24 -23.44 4.80 -3.77
C TYR A 24 -24.55 4.59 -4.81
N PHE A 25 -25.00 5.71 -5.39
CA PHE A 25 -25.83 5.72 -6.59
C PHE A 25 -25.00 5.36 -7.82
N GLN A 26 -25.44 4.37 -8.60
CA GLN A 26 -24.71 3.87 -9.75
C GLN A 26 -25.61 3.36 -10.87
N ARG A 27 -25.06 3.31 -12.08
CA ARG A 27 -25.68 2.76 -13.30
C ARG A 27 -24.60 2.22 -14.22
N LYS A 28 -24.75 0.99 -14.72
CA LYS A 28 -23.84 0.39 -15.73
C LYS A 28 -22.34 0.56 -15.38
N GLY A 29 -21.97 0.31 -14.12
CA GLY A 29 -20.58 0.42 -13.63
C GLY A 29 -20.08 1.85 -13.36
N LYS A 30 -20.87 2.88 -13.65
CA LYS A 30 -20.57 4.28 -13.37
C LYS A 30 -21.19 4.72 -12.05
N ARG A 31 -20.47 5.51 -11.26
CA ARG A 31 -20.96 6.09 -9.98
C ARG A 31 -21.41 7.53 -10.20
N LEU A 32 -22.58 7.89 -9.70
CA LEU A 32 -23.22 9.18 -9.93
C LEU A 32 -22.31 10.36 -9.60
N HIS A 33 -21.75 10.43 -8.38
CA HIS A 33 -20.86 11.52 -7.97
C HIS A 33 -19.67 11.73 -8.92
N ARG A 34 -19.16 10.68 -9.56
CA ARG A 34 -18.06 10.81 -10.53
C ARG A 34 -18.54 11.36 -11.86
N GLU A 35 -19.71 10.94 -12.33
CA GLU A 35 -20.28 11.46 -13.58
C GLU A 35 -20.71 12.93 -13.42
N VAL A 36 -21.26 13.30 -12.25
CA VAL A 36 -21.56 14.71 -11.91
C VAL A 36 -20.27 15.53 -11.91
N TRP A 37 -19.21 15.06 -11.25
CA TRP A 37 -17.93 15.76 -11.26
C TRP A 37 -17.42 15.96 -12.69
N LYS A 38 -17.37 14.88 -13.48
CA LYS A 38 -16.87 14.93 -14.86
C LYS A 38 -17.62 15.89 -15.74
N TYR A 39 -18.94 15.91 -15.63
CA TYR A 39 -19.79 16.81 -16.41
C TYR A 39 -19.48 18.29 -16.13
N HIS A 40 -19.25 18.65 -14.86
CA HIS A 40 -19.09 20.05 -14.46
C HIS A 40 -17.64 20.55 -14.45
N ARG A 41 -16.68 19.66 -14.16
CA ARG A 41 -15.29 20.03 -13.87
C ARG A 41 -14.26 19.25 -14.70
N GLY A 42 -14.70 18.34 -15.56
CA GLY A 42 -13.83 17.53 -16.40
C GLY A 42 -13.27 16.28 -15.72
N GLU A 43 -12.32 15.64 -16.39
CA GLU A 43 -11.80 14.33 -15.99
C GLU A 43 -11.21 14.30 -14.57
N ILE A 44 -11.30 13.12 -13.94
CA ILE A 44 -10.73 12.87 -12.61
C ILE A 44 -9.29 12.41 -12.81
N PRO A 45 -8.27 13.18 -12.40
CA PRO A 45 -6.87 12.82 -12.59
C PRO A 45 -6.49 11.52 -11.88
N LYS A 46 -5.48 10.81 -12.40
CA LYS A 46 -4.97 9.58 -11.78
C LYS A 46 -4.45 9.89 -10.38
N GLY A 47 -4.90 9.11 -9.39
CA GLY A 47 -4.52 9.31 -7.99
C GLY A 47 -5.49 10.20 -7.19
N PHE A 48 -6.54 10.72 -7.81
CA PHE A 48 -7.56 11.53 -7.14
C PHE A 48 -8.90 10.79 -7.02
N HIS A 49 -9.65 11.12 -5.98
CA HIS A 49 -11.02 10.66 -5.75
C HIS A 49 -11.96 11.85 -5.62
N VAL A 50 -13.24 11.64 -5.94
CA VAL A 50 -14.29 12.61 -5.66
C VAL A 50 -14.89 12.27 -4.29
N HIS A 51 -14.96 13.28 -3.41
CA HIS A 51 -15.39 13.18 -2.02
C HIS A 51 -16.59 14.10 -1.76
N HIS A 52 -17.48 13.67 -0.85
CA HIS A 52 -18.65 14.41 -0.38
C HIS A 52 -18.27 15.26 0.83
N LYS A 53 -18.34 16.58 0.72
CA LYS A 53 -17.91 17.54 1.77
C LYS A 53 -18.63 17.32 3.10
N ASP A 54 -19.92 17.02 3.04
CA ASP A 54 -20.79 16.75 4.20
C ASP A 54 -20.69 15.31 4.73
N GLY A 55 -19.96 14.43 4.05
CA GLY A 55 -19.89 13.00 4.37
C GLY A 55 -21.14 12.20 3.98
N ASP A 56 -22.20 12.83 3.48
CA ASP A 56 -23.41 12.16 2.99
C ASP A 56 -23.23 11.77 1.52
N ARG A 57 -23.09 10.47 1.29
CA ARG A 57 -22.94 9.88 -0.05
C ARG A 57 -24.19 10.02 -0.93
N SER A 58 -25.33 10.38 -0.34
CA SER A 58 -26.58 10.63 -1.05
C SER A 58 -26.65 12.05 -1.63
N ASN A 59 -25.88 12.99 -1.09
CA ASN A 59 -25.85 14.37 -1.57
C ASN A 59 -24.88 14.54 -2.75
N ASN A 60 -25.34 14.21 -3.96
CA ASN A 60 -24.52 14.22 -5.18
C ASN A 60 -24.48 15.56 -5.92
N GLN A 61 -24.89 16.68 -5.30
CA GLN A 61 -24.80 18.00 -5.94
C GLN A 61 -23.34 18.43 -6.13
N ILE A 62 -23.02 19.05 -7.26
CA ILE A 62 -21.63 19.40 -7.62
C ILE A 62 -20.97 20.32 -6.58
N GLU A 63 -21.75 21.15 -5.90
CA GLU A 63 -21.30 22.03 -4.84
C GLU A 63 -20.87 21.26 -3.58
N ASN A 64 -21.45 20.07 -3.34
CA ASN A 64 -21.09 19.16 -2.25
C ASN A 64 -19.91 18.24 -2.60
N LEU A 65 -19.49 18.20 -3.87
CA LEU A 65 -18.39 17.36 -4.32
C LEU A 65 -17.07 18.12 -4.32
N LEU A 66 -16.00 17.43 -3.96
CA LEU A 66 -14.63 17.95 -4.00
C LEU A 66 -13.65 16.88 -4.48
N LEU A 67 -12.58 17.30 -5.14
CA LEU A 67 -11.53 16.39 -5.61
C LEU A 67 -10.42 16.33 -4.57
N VAL A 68 -10.13 15.14 -4.08
CA VAL A 68 -9.09 14.88 -3.07
C VAL A 68 -8.04 13.94 -3.61
N GLU A 69 -6.80 14.08 -3.14
CA GLU A 69 -5.79 13.07 -3.37
C GLU A 69 -6.19 11.77 -2.66
N LYS A 70 -5.88 10.62 -3.25
CA LYS A 70 -6.20 9.30 -2.69
C LYS A 70 -5.62 9.11 -1.29
N SER A 71 -4.41 9.62 -1.04
CA SER A 71 -3.71 9.52 0.25
C SER A 71 -4.46 10.28 1.35
N GLU A 72 -4.87 11.52 1.06
CA GLU A 72 -5.67 12.38 1.92
C GLU A 72 -7.08 11.82 2.15
N HIS A 73 -7.73 11.32 1.10
CA HIS A 73 -9.04 10.69 1.22
C HIS A 73 -9.02 9.51 2.22
N LEU A 74 -7.97 8.69 2.19
CA LEU A 74 -7.83 7.56 3.12
C LEU A 74 -7.60 8.02 4.57
N SER A 75 -6.86 9.11 4.79
CA SER A 75 -6.65 9.65 6.13
C SER A 75 -7.93 10.26 6.71
N MET A 76 -8.74 10.93 5.88
CA MET A 76 -10.05 11.48 6.25
C MET A 76 -11.01 10.41 6.78
N HIS A 77 -10.96 9.18 6.24
CA HIS A 77 -11.81 8.07 6.71
C HIS A 77 -11.34 7.44 8.02
N MET A 78 -10.14 7.77 8.50
CA MET A 78 -9.56 7.27 9.75
C MET A 78 -9.85 8.21 10.92
N THR A 79 -11.10 8.18 11.38
CA THR A 79 -11.52 8.87 12.61
C THR A 79 -10.72 8.38 13.83
N PRO A 80 -10.60 9.17 14.91
CA PRO A 80 -9.91 8.75 16.13
C PRO A 80 -10.40 7.39 16.67
N GLU A 81 -11.70 7.13 16.61
CA GLU A 81 -12.32 5.88 17.08
C GLU A 81 -11.93 4.69 16.18
N LYS A 82 -11.88 4.91 14.86
CA LYS A 82 -11.40 3.89 13.91
C LYS A 82 -9.92 3.59 14.11
N LYS A 83 -9.09 4.62 14.33
CA LYS A 83 -7.67 4.48 14.64
C LYS A 83 -7.49 3.66 15.92
N GLU A 84 -8.23 3.98 16.98
CA GLU A 84 -8.14 3.27 18.25
C GLU A 84 -8.59 1.81 18.15
N ARG A 85 -9.71 1.55 17.47
CA ARG A 85 -10.16 0.19 17.16
C ARG A 85 -9.12 -0.61 16.37
N SER A 86 -8.50 0.01 15.38
CA SER A 86 -7.43 -0.61 14.60
C SER A 86 -6.22 -0.95 15.48
N ARG A 87 -5.79 -0.02 16.35
CA ARG A 87 -4.72 -0.26 17.34
C ARG A 87 -5.02 -1.45 18.23
N LYS A 88 -6.22 -1.53 18.81
CA LYS A 88 -6.66 -2.66 19.64
C LYS A 88 -6.64 -3.99 18.88
N SER A 89 -7.07 -3.98 17.61
CA SER A 89 -7.05 -5.19 16.76
C SER A 89 -5.62 -5.66 16.47
N ILE A 90 -4.72 -4.74 16.14
CA ILE A 90 -3.30 -5.03 15.91
C ILE A 90 -2.67 -5.57 17.19
N TYR A 91 -2.94 -4.97 18.35
CA TYR A 91 -2.43 -5.43 19.63
C TYR A 91 -2.83 -6.88 19.92
N LYS A 92 -4.09 -7.25 19.70
CA LYS A 92 -4.56 -8.64 19.84
C LYS A 92 -3.78 -9.60 18.92
N ALA A 93 -3.55 -9.20 17.67
CA ALA A 93 -2.77 -10.01 16.73
C ALA A 93 -1.31 -10.18 17.17
N ILE A 94 -0.67 -9.11 17.69
CA ILE A 94 0.69 -9.17 18.25
C ILE A 94 0.77 -10.17 19.40
N GLN A 95 -0.22 -10.18 20.31
CA GLN A 95 -0.23 -11.13 21.44
C GLN A 95 -0.42 -12.58 20.99
N ALA A 96 -1.23 -12.83 19.95
CA ALA A 96 -1.47 -14.17 19.42
C ALA A 96 -0.31 -14.69 18.53
N ALA A 97 0.48 -13.80 17.93
CA ALA A 97 1.51 -14.17 16.95
C ALA A 97 2.60 -15.13 17.49
N PRO A 98 3.14 -14.99 18.73
CA PRO A 98 4.13 -15.92 19.24
C PRO A 98 3.63 -17.36 19.35
N ALA A 99 2.38 -17.55 19.79
CA ALA A 99 1.77 -18.87 19.90
C ALA A 99 1.64 -19.52 18.51
N TRP A 100 1.14 -18.77 17.53
CA TRP A 100 1.03 -19.24 16.15
C TRP A 100 2.40 -19.55 15.51
N HIS A 101 3.40 -18.68 15.68
CA HIS A 101 4.75 -18.93 15.17
C HIS A 101 5.43 -20.16 15.76
N LYS A 102 5.10 -20.53 17.00
CA LYS A 102 5.60 -21.74 17.65
C LYS A 102 4.81 -22.99 17.25
N SER A 103 3.60 -22.85 16.72
CA SER A 103 2.78 -23.97 16.27
C SER A 103 3.43 -24.72 15.10
N GLU A 104 3.04 -25.98 14.90
CA GLU A 104 3.54 -26.79 13.79
C GLU A 104 3.08 -26.22 12.45
N GLU A 105 1.82 -25.82 12.36
CA GLU A 105 1.19 -25.19 11.20
C GLU A 105 1.89 -23.89 10.83
N GLY A 106 2.17 -23.03 11.82
CA GLY A 106 2.88 -21.77 11.60
C GLY A 106 4.30 -22.00 11.06
N ARG A 107 5.03 -22.97 11.62
CA ARG A 107 6.37 -23.35 11.14
C ARG A 107 6.33 -23.92 9.71
N LYS A 108 5.37 -24.79 9.39
CA LYS A 108 5.16 -25.33 8.04
C LYS A 108 4.84 -24.21 7.05
N TRP A 109 3.95 -23.30 7.42
CA TRP A 109 3.58 -22.16 6.59
C TRP A 109 4.78 -21.26 6.29
N HIS A 110 5.58 -20.89 7.30
CA HIS A 110 6.77 -20.05 7.13
C HIS A 110 7.84 -20.73 6.26
N SER A 111 8.05 -22.03 6.44
CA SER A 111 8.96 -22.82 5.60
C SER A 111 8.53 -22.83 4.15
N MET A 112 7.25 -23.14 3.88
CA MET A 112 6.68 -23.12 2.54
C MET A 112 6.78 -21.72 1.92
N ARG A 113 6.40 -20.68 2.66
CA ARG A 113 6.44 -19.29 2.19
C ARG A 113 7.87 -18.84 1.86
N GLY A 114 8.84 -19.21 2.69
CA GLY A 114 10.26 -18.95 2.44
C GLY A 114 10.77 -19.62 1.16
N LYS A 115 10.32 -20.84 0.85
CA LYS A 115 10.65 -21.52 -0.42
C LYS A 115 10.02 -20.79 -1.62
N LEU A 116 8.73 -20.45 -1.55
CA LEU A 116 8.05 -19.71 -2.60
C LEU A 116 8.70 -18.36 -2.88
N ASN A 117 9.07 -17.62 -1.83
CA ASN A 117 9.76 -16.34 -1.96
C ASN A 117 11.09 -16.48 -2.72
N ARG A 118 11.84 -17.58 -2.53
CA ARG A 118 13.08 -17.83 -3.28
C ARG A 118 12.83 -18.11 -4.77
N ILE A 119 11.73 -18.77 -5.11
CA ILE A 119 11.37 -19.08 -6.51
C ILE A 119 11.05 -17.79 -7.28
N VAL A 120 10.33 -16.86 -6.65
CA VAL A 120 9.91 -15.60 -7.29
C VAL A 120 10.94 -14.47 -7.15
N ALA A 121 12.00 -14.67 -6.36
CA ALA A 121 13.00 -13.65 -6.12
C ALA A 121 13.81 -13.40 -7.39
N LYS A 122 13.81 -12.15 -7.84
CA LYS A 122 14.62 -11.70 -8.98
C LYS A 122 16.06 -11.47 -8.50
N PRO A 123 17.07 -12.15 -9.09
CA PRO A 123 18.46 -11.88 -8.77
C PRO A 123 18.83 -10.42 -9.08
N ARG A 124 19.72 -9.88 -8.27
CA ARG A 124 20.34 -8.56 -8.43
C ARG A 124 21.83 -8.73 -8.54
N VAL A 125 22.44 -7.87 -9.34
CA VAL A 125 23.88 -7.88 -9.61
C VAL A 125 24.56 -6.85 -8.71
N TYR A 126 25.67 -7.25 -8.09
CA TYR A 126 26.48 -6.42 -7.19
C TYR A 126 27.97 -6.65 -7.45
N HIS A 127 28.81 -5.68 -7.08
CA HIS A 127 30.28 -5.80 -7.13
C HIS A 127 30.85 -6.09 -5.74
N CYS A 128 31.63 -7.14 -5.56
CA CYS A 128 32.14 -7.50 -4.23
C CYS A 128 32.94 -6.35 -3.58
N SER A 129 32.59 -5.93 -2.36
CA SER A 129 33.29 -4.84 -1.63
C SER A 129 34.73 -5.19 -1.22
N PHE A 130 35.22 -6.39 -1.54
CA PHE A 130 36.58 -6.82 -1.27
C PHE A 130 37.40 -7.07 -2.53
N CYS A 131 36.87 -7.87 -3.45
CA CYS A 131 37.60 -8.30 -4.65
C CYS A 131 37.05 -7.68 -5.95
N GLU A 132 36.04 -6.82 -5.85
CA GLU A 132 35.40 -6.09 -6.95
C GLU A 132 34.71 -6.95 -8.01
N LYS A 133 34.84 -8.28 -7.95
CA LYS A 133 34.15 -9.20 -8.86
C LYS A 133 32.64 -9.06 -8.76
N GLU A 134 32.01 -9.07 -9.93
CA GLU A 134 30.56 -9.13 -10.07
C GLU A 134 30.02 -10.45 -9.51
N PHE A 135 28.88 -10.37 -8.83
CA PHE A 135 28.12 -11.55 -8.41
C PHE A 135 26.62 -11.25 -8.37
N SER A 136 25.81 -12.26 -8.65
CA SER A 136 24.35 -12.18 -8.57
C SER A 136 23.83 -12.79 -7.26
N THR A 137 22.82 -12.18 -6.66
CA THR A 137 22.17 -12.68 -5.44
C THR A 137 20.70 -12.31 -5.39
N ILE A 138 19.90 -13.13 -4.71
CA ILE A 138 18.49 -12.82 -4.40
C ILE A 138 18.36 -11.91 -3.16
N TYR A 139 19.46 -11.70 -2.42
CA TYR A 139 19.47 -10.82 -1.26
C TYR A 139 19.55 -9.36 -1.68
N HIS A 140 18.84 -8.51 -0.95
CA HIS A 140 18.90 -7.06 -1.13
C HIS A 140 19.90 -6.45 -0.15
N TYR A 141 21.01 -5.96 -0.68
CA TYR A 141 21.95 -5.15 0.09
C TYR A 141 21.51 -3.69 0.03
N GLY A 142 21.37 -3.06 1.21
CA GLY A 142 21.07 -1.63 1.30
C GLY A 142 22.24 -0.78 0.81
N GLU A 143 21.94 0.46 0.44
CA GLU A 143 22.95 1.44 0.01
C GLU A 143 24.03 1.64 1.09
N GLY A 144 25.28 1.78 0.65
CA GLY A 144 26.44 1.92 1.55
C GLY A 144 26.80 0.69 2.38
N ARG A 145 26.12 -0.45 2.20
CA ARG A 145 26.46 -1.70 2.90
C ARG A 145 27.46 -2.52 2.11
N ASN A 146 28.45 -3.05 2.81
CA ASN A 146 29.37 -4.03 2.22
C ASN A 146 28.65 -5.30 1.79
N HIS A 147 28.96 -5.79 0.61
CA HIS A 147 28.40 -7.01 0.03
C HIS A 147 29.51 -7.82 -0.64
N PHE A 148 29.51 -9.13 -0.36
CA PHE A 148 30.64 -9.99 -0.71
C PHE A 148 30.16 -11.16 -1.55
N CYS A 149 30.92 -11.49 -2.60
CA CYS A 149 30.62 -12.66 -3.44
C CYS A 149 30.80 -14.00 -2.69
N SER A 150 31.48 -14.01 -1.54
CA SER A 150 31.70 -15.20 -0.72
C SER A 150 32.04 -14.87 0.74
N ASN A 151 31.89 -15.87 1.62
CA ASN A 151 32.36 -15.79 3.00
C ASN A 151 33.88 -15.54 3.10
N ASN A 152 34.65 -16.04 2.14
CA ASN A 152 36.10 -15.80 2.08
C ASN A 152 36.41 -14.31 1.85
N CYS A 153 35.72 -13.67 0.90
CA CYS A 153 35.86 -12.23 0.68
C CYS A 153 35.40 -11.41 1.89
N LYS A 154 34.30 -11.81 2.55
CA LYS A 154 33.84 -11.19 3.80
C LYS A 154 34.90 -11.28 4.91
N ALA A 155 35.49 -12.45 5.12
CA ALA A 155 36.52 -12.66 6.13
C ALA A 155 37.80 -11.89 5.79
N ALA A 156 38.23 -11.89 4.53
CA ALA A 156 39.41 -11.17 4.07
C ALA A 156 39.26 -9.64 4.20
N TYR A 157 38.10 -9.10 3.85
CA TYR A 157 37.75 -7.70 4.08
C TYR A 157 37.88 -7.32 5.56
N ARG A 158 37.31 -8.14 6.46
CA ARG A 158 37.40 -7.90 7.91
C ARG A 158 38.85 -7.87 8.39
N ARG A 159 39.69 -8.82 7.97
CA ARG A 159 41.12 -8.86 8.34
C ARG A 159 41.89 -7.64 7.82
N ARG A 160 41.66 -7.25 6.56
CA ARG A 160 42.29 -6.08 5.94
C ARG A 160 41.93 -4.80 6.70
N ARG A 161 40.64 -4.61 7.02
CA ARG A 161 40.17 -3.45 7.79
C ARG A 161 40.85 -3.34 9.15
N ILE A 162 40.89 -4.44 9.91
CA ILE A 162 41.54 -4.47 11.23
C ILE A 162 43.02 -4.08 11.13
N LYS A 163 43.76 -4.65 10.16
CA LYS A 163 45.18 -4.31 9.96
C LYS A 163 45.39 -2.82 9.63
N LEU A 164 44.52 -2.25 8.79
CA LEU A 164 44.59 -0.83 8.44
C LEU A 164 44.24 0.09 9.62
N GLU A 165 43.33 -0.32 10.48
CA GLU A 165 42.96 0.41 11.70
C GLU A 165 44.08 0.34 12.75
N SER A 166 44.71 -0.82 12.93
CA SER A 166 45.84 -1.00 13.85
C SER A 166 47.11 -0.26 13.41
N ASN A 167 47.31 -0.03 12.12
CA ASN A 167 48.48 0.70 11.59
C ASN A 167 48.30 2.23 11.59
N LYS A 168 47.16 2.75 12.06
CA LYS A 168 46.85 4.19 12.14
C LYS A 168 46.98 4.75 13.56
N GLY A 169 47.22 3.91 14.56
CA GLY A 169 47.56 4.29 15.94
C GLY A 169 49.03 4.04 16.21
#